data_AF-R7VK63-F1
#
_entry.id   AF-R7VK63-F1
#
_cell.length_a   1.000
_cell.length_b   1.000
_cell.length_c   1.000
_cell.angle_alpha   90.00
_cell.angle_beta   90.00
_cell.angle_gamma   90.00
#
_symmetry.space_group_name_H-M   'P 1'
#
loop_
_entity.id
_entity.type
_entity.pdbx_description
1 polymer ?
#
loop_
_entity_poly.entity_id
_entity_poly.type
_entity_poly.pdbx_seq_one_letter_code
_entity_poly.pdbx_strand_id
1 'polypeptide(L)'
;RENPDKIFEVFAEIACPNEDGGGAFILQRYPQEYSDEEVIKNLPVFAFPCKTESSAVDHFTFVLTDLDGKFRFGFCRHTSNAQTCLCIVSCLPWFEVFYKLLNYLAEILNRSDENTVDPLLRLIYQNEMPATAAPVEVKFAFVCPDIEQLPCIPDNRNLTEYYNAVDATNMMFVFASLLFERRVLITSKKLSRLTACVHAANSLLFPMNWQHLYIPVLPENLKDYCSAPMPFIIGLHSSILQKLRISELGDVVVLDADANTVHSEYDDLASLPSDVVSSLKKRLKAQQADKMSSQIMGDGVAKAFLKALVALIGGYRDALRFRPGEQITFDPDAFVLSRPSSMQPFLQKMLDLQIFEQFINDRLDILNAGDGFTDLFEQEANLWADKWGTQSRYKDWSNNMKVRNSSAIFTLCKFIFFLTETRKEIQA
;
A
#
# COMPACT_ATOMS: atom_id res chain seq x y z
N ARG A 1 1.31 8.35 6.26
CA ARG A 1 0.95 9.56 7.04
C ARG A 1 0.37 10.57 6.07
N GLU A 2 -0.75 11.23 6.37
CA GLU A 2 -1.44 12.10 5.39
C GLU A 2 -0.69 13.42 5.13
N ASN A 3 -0.19 14.07 6.17
CA ASN A 3 0.51 15.36 6.06
C ASN A 3 1.89 15.29 6.72
N PRO A 4 2.90 14.67 6.08
CA PRO A 4 4.27 14.71 6.60
C PRO A 4 4.90 16.10 6.41
N ASP A 5 5.62 16.60 7.41
CA ASP A 5 6.26 17.93 7.35
C ASP A 5 7.52 17.97 6.47
N LYS A 6 8.07 16.79 6.14
CA LYS A 6 9.37 16.63 5.48
C LYS A 6 9.32 15.56 4.40
N ILE A 7 10.10 15.77 3.34
CA ILE A 7 10.29 14.81 2.25
C ILE A 7 10.91 13.51 2.78
N PHE A 8 11.88 13.59 3.70
CA PHE A 8 12.44 12.44 4.39
C PHE A 8 12.81 12.82 5.83
N GLU A 9 12.88 11.81 6.70
CA GLU A 9 13.21 11.99 8.11
C GLU A 9 14.72 11.92 8.35
N VAL A 10 15.36 10.87 7.83
CA VAL A 10 16.80 10.63 7.99
C VAL A 10 17.37 9.88 6.78
N PHE A 11 18.56 10.30 6.36
CA PHE A 11 19.45 9.53 5.49
C PHE A 11 20.54 8.88 6.35
N ALA A 12 20.94 7.66 6.03
CA ALA A 12 22.06 6.98 6.65
C ALA A 12 22.89 6.20 5.62
N GLU A 13 24.21 6.25 5.77
CA GLU A 13 25.13 5.29 5.16
C GLU A 13 25.50 4.26 6.22
N ILE A 14 25.35 2.99 5.89
CA ILE A 14 25.47 1.86 6.82
C ILE A 14 26.49 0.88 6.23
N ALA A 15 27.45 0.44 7.06
CA ALA A 15 28.41 -0.58 6.69
C ALA A 15 28.14 -1.88 7.44
N CYS A 16 28.39 -3.00 6.76
CA CYS A 16 28.42 -4.33 7.35
C CYS A 16 29.87 -4.84 7.34
N PRO A 17 30.51 -5.07 8.50
CA PRO A 17 31.88 -5.57 8.54
C PRO A 17 31.94 -7.02 8.00
N ASN A 18 33.01 -7.34 7.27
CA ASN A 18 33.21 -8.65 6.64
C ASN A 18 33.51 -9.79 7.64
N GLU A 19 33.91 -9.46 8.87
CA GLU A 19 34.35 -10.44 9.86
C GLU A 19 33.18 -10.86 10.77
N ASP A 20 33.05 -12.19 10.97
CA ASP A 20 32.02 -12.86 11.78
C ASP A 20 32.06 -12.39 13.25
N GLY A 21 31.44 -11.24 13.54
CA GLY A 21 31.29 -10.75 14.90
C GLY A 21 30.80 -9.31 15.05
N GLY A 22 30.98 -8.45 14.03
CA GLY A 22 30.47 -7.09 14.05
C GLY A 22 29.07 -7.00 13.44
N GLY A 23 28.09 -6.47 14.16
CA GLY A 23 26.81 -6.07 13.55
C GLY A 23 27.00 -4.89 12.58
N ALA A 24 26.07 -4.71 11.65
CA ALA A 24 26.06 -3.52 10.80
C ALA A 24 25.96 -2.24 11.65
N PHE A 25 26.58 -1.16 11.19
CA PHE A 25 26.62 0.12 11.92
C PHE A 25 26.53 1.32 10.97
N ILE A 26 26.07 2.45 11.50
CA ILE A 26 25.92 3.71 10.74
C ILE A 26 27.29 4.39 10.64
N LEU A 27 27.74 4.66 9.41
CA LEU A 27 28.94 5.43 9.10
C LEU A 27 28.69 6.93 9.18
N GLN A 28 27.59 7.39 8.58
CA GLN A 28 27.15 8.78 8.61
C GLN A 28 25.62 8.85 8.50
N ARG A 29 25.06 9.97 8.96
CA ARG A 29 23.63 10.25 8.86
C ARG A 29 23.36 11.73 8.66
N TYR A 30 22.22 12.04 8.07
CA TYR A 30 21.71 13.40 7.90
C TYR A 30 20.20 13.44 8.18
N PRO A 31 19.68 14.43 8.94
CA PRO A 31 20.44 15.43 9.69
C PRO A 31 21.21 14.80 10.86
N GLN A 32 22.30 15.44 11.30
CA GLN A 32 23.12 14.90 12.40
C GLN A 32 22.34 14.89 13.73
N GLU A 33 21.42 15.84 13.87
CA GLU A 33 20.55 16.07 15.01
C GLU A 33 19.34 15.14 15.07
N TYR A 34 19.14 14.25 14.08
CA TYR A 34 18.06 13.28 14.12
C TYR A 34 18.15 12.42 15.40
N SER A 35 17.05 12.37 16.17
CA SER A 35 17.06 11.90 17.55
C SER A 35 16.10 10.73 17.84
N ASP A 36 15.45 10.15 16.82
CA ASP A 36 14.59 8.99 17.00
C ASP A 36 15.45 7.72 17.18
N GLU A 37 15.75 7.40 18.45
CA GLU A 37 16.61 6.29 18.85
C GLU A 37 16.09 4.93 18.35
N GLU A 38 14.78 4.75 18.22
CA GLU A 38 14.20 3.51 17.74
C GLU A 38 14.51 3.31 16.25
N VAL A 39 14.33 4.35 15.44
CA VAL A 39 14.72 4.31 14.02
C VAL A 39 16.24 4.11 13.89
N ILE A 40 17.04 4.89 14.61
CA ILE A 40 18.51 4.80 14.55
C ILE A 40 19.01 3.39 14.87
N LYS A 41 18.45 2.75 15.90
CA LYS A 41 18.82 1.38 16.29
C LYS A 41 18.40 0.33 15.27
N ASN A 42 17.23 0.50 14.65
CA ASN A 42 16.69 -0.46 13.69
C ASN A 42 17.31 -0.32 12.29
N LEU A 43 17.81 0.86 11.91
CA LEU A 43 18.37 1.14 10.59
C LEU A 43 19.41 0.08 10.14
N PRO A 44 20.48 -0.23 10.91
CA PRO A 44 21.44 -1.24 10.47
C PRO A 44 20.86 -2.65 10.37
N VAL A 45 19.93 -3.00 11.25
CA VAL A 45 19.29 -4.32 11.32
C VAL A 45 18.44 -4.57 10.06
N PHE A 46 17.66 -3.56 9.63
CA PHE A 46 16.81 -3.66 8.44
C PHE A 46 17.55 -3.37 7.13
N ALA A 47 18.64 -2.61 7.17
CA ALA A 47 19.53 -2.43 6.02
C ALA A 47 20.30 -3.71 5.68
N PHE A 48 20.57 -4.57 6.67
CA PHE A 48 21.22 -5.87 6.47
C PHE A 48 20.39 -6.99 7.12
N PRO A 49 19.22 -7.32 6.56
CA PRO A 49 18.26 -8.23 7.20
C PRO A 49 18.77 -9.68 7.25
N CYS A 50 19.71 -10.04 6.38
CA CYS A 50 20.40 -11.33 6.37
C CYS A 50 21.75 -11.22 5.67
N LYS A 51 22.57 -12.27 5.77
CA LYS A 51 23.79 -12.40 4.97
C LYS A 51 23.42 -12.57 3.49
N THR A 52 23.69 -11.55 2.69
CA THR A 52 23.46 -11.54 1.24
C THR A 52 24.77 -11.26 0.52
N GLU A 53 25.11 -12.09 -0.46
CA GLU A 53 26.17 -11.81 -1.43
C GLU A 53 25.49 -11.45 -2.76
N SER A 54 25.63 -10.19 -3.18
CA SER A 54 25.15 -9.75 -4.49
C SER A 54 26.29 -9.12 -5.27
N SER A 55 26.52 -9.61 -6.49
CA SER A 55 27.48 -9.03 -7.43
C SER A 55 26.98 -7.74 -8.09
N ALA A 56 25.70 -7.39 -7.88
CA ALA A 56 25.05 -6.21 -8.45
C ALA A 56 24.45 -5.30 -7.36
N VAL A 57 24.26 -4.03 -7.72
CA VAL A 57 23.49 -3.08 -6.91
C VAL A 57 22.06 -3.60 -6.76
N ASP A 58 21.57 -3.63 -5.53
CA ASP A 58 20.20 -4.04 -5.22
C ASP A 58 19.46 -2.90 -4.51
N HIS A 59 18.16 -2.76 -4.81
CA HIS A 59 17.30 -1.81 -4.12
C HIS A 59 16.12 -2.53 -3.52
N PHE A 60 15.82 -2.25 -2.27
CA PHE A 60 14.69 -2.80 -1.57
C PHE A 60 14.15 -1.76 -0.60
N THR A 61 12.92 -1.96 -0.11
CA THR A 61 12.31 -1.04 0.84
C THR A 61 11.72 -1.81 2.01
N PHE A 62 12.27 -1.59 3.21
CA PHE A 62 11.66 -2.07 4.44
C PHE A 62 10.64 -1.06 4.99
N VAL A 63 9.83 -1.48 5.96
CA VAL A 63 8.89 -0.60 6.66
C VAL A 63 9.07 -0.75 8.16
N LEU A 64 9.14 0.38 8.84
CA LEU A 64 8.99 0.48 10.29
C LEU A 64 7.59 1.01 10.57
N THR A 65 6.90 0.40 11.53
CA THR A 65 5.56 0.83 11.95
C THR A 65 5.71 1.55 13.28
N ASP A 66 5.20 2.78 13.37
CA ASP A 66 5.21 3.53 14.63
C ASP A 66 4.05 3.12 15.56
N LEU A 67 4.02 3.73 16.76
CA LEU A 67 3.01 3.45 17.78
C LEU A 67 1.58 3.79 17.34
N ASP A 68 1.41 4.65 16.34
CA ASP A 68 0.12 5.05 15.77
C ASP A 68 -0.28 4.17 14.56
N GLY A 69 0.48 3.10 14.29
CA GLY A 69 0.25 2.20 13.16
C GLY A 69 0.60 2.84 11.81
N LYS A 70 1.36 3.94 11.78
CA LYS A 70 1.78 4.60 10.53
C LYS A 70 3.11 4.05 10.06
N PHE A 71 3.24 3.92 8.74
CA PHE A 71 4.43 3.38 8.10
C PHE A 71 5.49 4.45 7.84
N ARG A 72 6.74 4.10 8.15
CA ARG A 72 7.96 4.75 7.69
C ARG A 72 8.70 3.80 6.75
N PHE A 73 8.90 4.22 5.51
CA PHE A 73 9.56 3.45 4.47
C PHE A 73 11.06 3.70 4.51
N GLY A 74 11.85 2.64 4.66
CA GLY A 74 13.30 2.66 4.57
C GLY A 74 13.76 2.21 3.19
N PHE A 75 14.00 3.15 2.28
CA PHE A 75 14.47 2.90 0.93
C PHE A 75 15.97 2.62 0.96
N CYS A 76 16.37 1.44 0.50
CA CYS A 76 17.75 0.99 0.55
C CYS A 76 18.38 0.85 -0.83
N ARG A 77 19.70 1.08 -0.88
CA ARG A 77 20.57 0.77 -2.01
C ARG A 77 21.82 0.07 -1.50
N HIS A 78 21.94 -1.23 -1.76
CA HIS A 78 23.17 -1.99 -1.52
C HIS A 78 24.20 -1.72 -2.61
N THR A 79 25.47 -1.60 -2.23
CA THR A 79 26.59 -1.63 -3.18
C THR A 79 26.82 -3.03 -3.74
N SER A 80 27.54 -3.12 -4.86
CA SER A 80 28.08 -4.39 -5.32
C SER A 80 28.96 -4.98 -4.21
N ASN A 81 28.70 -6.25 -3.85
CA ASN A 81 29.23 -6.99 -2.69
C ASN A 81 28.50 -6.79 -1.36
N ALA A 82 27.45 -5.97 -1.30
CA ALA A 82 26.60 -5.78 -0.12
C ALA A 82 27.39 -5.48 1.17
N GLN A 83 28.46 -4.69 1.08
CA GLN A 83 29.25 -4.24 2.24
C GLN A 83 28.76 -2.90 2.79
N THR A 84 28.14 -2.09 1.93
CA THR A 84 27.58 -0.79 2.30
C THR A 84 26.15 -0.64 1.76
N CYS A 85 25.32 0.06 2.53
CA CYS A 85 23.94 0.36 2.21
C CYS A 85 23.69 1.85 2.42
N LEU A 86 23.17 2.52 1.39
CA LEU A 86 22.58 3.85 1.54
C LEU A 86 21.09 3.67 1.85
N CYS A 87 20.59 4.36 2.87
CA CYS A 87 19.20 4.28 3.30
C CYS A 87 18.58 5.67 3.46
N ILE A 88 17.37 5.88 2.94
CA ILE A 88 16.53 7.04 3.24
C ILE A 88 15.26 6.54 3.93
N VAL A 89 14.93 7.12 5.08
CA VAL A 89 13.68 6.87 5.79
C VAL A 89 12.71 8.01 5.51
N SER A 90 11.51 7.70 5.02
CA SER A 90 10.45 8.68 4.78
C SER A 90 9.06 8.11 5.07
N CYS A 91 8.13 8.96 5.47
CA CYS A 91 6.71 8.63 5.53
C CYS A 91 6.04 8.59 4.14
N LEU A 92 6.75 9.03 3.08
CA LEU A 92 6.24 9.13 1.71
C LEU A 92 6.59 7.87 0.91
N PRO A 93 5.61 7.19 0.29
CA PRO A 93 5.84 5.97 -0.48
C PRO A 93 6.37 6.25 -1.90
N TRP A 94 7.38 7.13 -2.04
CA TRP A 94 7.91 7.56 -3.34
C TRP A 94 9.08 6.69 -3.81
N PHE A 95 8.81 5.39 -4.02
CA PHE A 95 9.82 4.38 -4.35
C PHE A 95 10.76 4.80 -5.48
N GLU A 96 10.21 5.22 -6.62
CA GLU A 96 10.98 5.59 -7.81
C GLU A 96 11.85 6.84 -7.57
N VAL A 97 11.34 7.83 -6.82
CA VAL A 97 12.06 9.06 -6.48
C VAL A 97 13.24 8.73 -5.58
N PHE A 98 13.01 7.99 -4.48
CA PHE A 98 14.08 7.68 -3.52
C PHE A 98 15.12 6.73 -4.08
N TYR A 99 14.74 5.75 -4.91
CA TYR A 99 15.74 4.90 -5.58
C TYR A 99 16.63 5.69 -6.55
N LYS A 100 16.05 6.64 -7.31
CA LYS A 100 16.84 7.55 -8.17
C LYS A 100 17.74 8.46 -7.33
N LEU A 101 17.24 9.00 -6.22
CA LEU A 101 18.02 9.83 -5.30
C LEU A 101 19.19 9.05 -4.70
N LEU A 102 18.96 7.83 -4.21
CA LEU A 102 20.00 6.96 -3.66
C LEU A 102 21.09 6.63 -4.69
N ASN A 103 20.75 6.46 -5.96
CA ASN A 103 21.74 6.29 -7.03
C ASN A 103 22.59 7.55 -7.21
N TYR A 104 21.96 8.73 -7.23
CA TYR A 104 22.66 10.00 -7.35
C TYR A 104 23.57 10.28 -6.15
N LEU A 105 23.12 9.97 -4.93
CA LEU A 105 23.93 10.06 -3.71
C LEU A 105 25.14 9.13 -3.77
N ALA A 106 24.95 7.89 -4.24
CA ALA A 106 26.05 6.95 -4.43
C ALA A 106 27.08 7.44 -5.47
N GLU A 107 26.62 8.10 -6.55
CA GLU A 107 27.52 8.70 -7.53
C GLU A 107 28.36 9.82 -6.92
N ILE A 108 27.77 10.68 -6.08
CA ILE A 108 28.49 11.73 -5.36
C ILE A 108 29.55 11.14 -4.43
N LEU A 109 29.18 10.15 -3.61
CA LEU A 109 30.12 9.51 -2.66
C LEU A 109 31.31 8.83 -3.35
N ASN A 110 31.14 8.38 -4.61
CA ASN A 110 32.18 7.74 -5.39
C ASN A 110 33.06 8.71 -6.20
N ARG A 111 32.79 10.03 -6.17
CA ARG A 111 33.69 11.02 -6.77
C ARG A 111 34.99 11.10 -5.96
N SER A 112 35.98 11.82 -6.47
CA SER A 112 37.29 11.99 -5.80
C SER A 112 37.47 13.39 -5.22
N ASP A 113 36.67 14.35 -5.68
CA ASP A 113 36.77 15.78 -5.41
C ASP A 113 35.63 16.31 -4.50
N GLU A 114 34.44 15.71 -4.55
CA GLU A 114 33.27 16.07 -3.72
C GLU A 114 32.58 14.83 -3.12
N ASN A 115 33.14 14.27 -2.04
CA ASN A 115 32.64 13.03 -1.41
C ASN A 115 31.64 13.30 -0.28
N THR A 116 30.93 14.42 -0.31
CA THR A 116 29.92 14.77 0.69
C THR A 116 28.54 14.91 0.06
N VAL A 117 27.57 14.26 0.68
CA VAL A 117 26.15 14.29 0.30
C VAL A 117 25.36 15.36 1.05
N ASP A 118 25.93 15.95 2.10
CA ASP A 118 25.28 16.93 2.97
C ASP A 118 24.66 18.13 2.22
N PRO A 119 25.31 18.75 1.21
CA PRO A 119 24.73 19.90 0.54
C PRO A 119 23.43 19.57 -0.19
N LEU A 120 23.36 18.40 -0.82
CA LEU A 120 22.15 17.94 -1.52
C LEU A 120 21.07 17.54 -0.54
N LEU A 121 21.43 16.76 0.49
CA LEU A 121 20.50 16.30 1.51
C LEU A 121 19.87 17.49 2.24
N ARG A 122 20.66 18.52 2.58
CA ARG A 122 20.17 19.77 3.17
C ARG A 122 19.17 20.48 2.29
N LEU A 123 19.47 20.59 1.00
CA LEU A 123 18.60 21.28 0.05
C LEU A 123 17.24 20.56 -0.09
N ILE A 124 17.23 19.23 -0.11
CA ILE A 124 16.00 18.43 -0.15
C ILE A 124 15.24 18.52 1.18
N TYR A 125 15.94 18.44 2.31
CA TYR A 125 15.34 18.44 3.65
C TYR A 125 14.73 19.79 4.05
N GLN A 126 15.27 20.89 3.53
CA GLN A 126 14.75 22.25 3.74
C GLN A 126 13.62 22.61 2.78
N ASN A 127 13.40 21.83 1.73
CA ASN A 127 12.35 22.11 0.77
C ASN A 127 10.96 21.93 1.41
N GLU A 128 10.01 22.76 0.98
CA GLU A 128 8.61 22.56 1.36
C GLU A 128 8.04 21.32 0.67
N MET A 129 6.99 20.75 1.25
CA MET A 129 6.30 19.62 0.63
C MET A 129 5.73 20.04 -0.72
N PRO A 130 6.17 19.39 -1.83
CA PRO A 130 5.71 19.77 -3.15
C PRO A 130 4.25 19.38 -3.36
N ALA A 131 3.55 20.16 -4.17
CA ALA A 131 2.21 19.77 -4.62
C ALA A 131 2.26 18.53 -5.53
N THR A 132 1.19 17.73 -5.52
CA THR A 132 1.05 16.54 -6.36
C THR A 132 1.30 16.87 -7.84
N ALA A 133 2.06 16.01 -8.53
CA ALA A 133 2.47 16.17 -9.92
C ALA A 133 3.27 17.46 -10.24
N ALA A 134 3.72 18.22 -9.23
CA ALA A 134 4.58 19.38 -9.44
C ALA A 134 6.05 18.95 -9.64
N PRO A 135 6.79 19.60 -10.56
CA PRO A 135 8.22 19.40 -10.67
C PRO A 135 8.94 20.03 -9.48
N VAL A 136 9.96 19.33 -8.98
CA VAL A 136 10.86 19.80 -7.94
C VAL A 136 12.25 19.92 -8.56
N GLU A 137 12.66 21.14 -8.88
CA GLU A 137 13.99 21.43 -9.43
C GLU A 137 14.97 21.74 -8.30
N VAL A 138 15.60 20.68 -7.79
CA VAL A 138 16.88 20.79 -7.08
C VAL A 138 17.99 20.22 -7.97
N LYS A 139 19.27 20.24 -7.54
CA LYS A 139 20.37 19.58 -8.30
C LYS A 139 20.02 18.13 -8.74
N PHE A 140 19.05 17.52 -8.07
CA PHE A 140 18.31 16.34 -8.46
C PHE A 140 16.85 16.70 -8.81
N ALA A 141 16.43 16.61 -10.07
CA ALA A 141 15.05 16.94 -10.46
C ALA A 141 14.13 15.71 -10.41
N PHE A 142 12.93 15.85 -9.84
CA PHE A 142 11.89 14.83 -9.86
C PHE A 142 10.48 15.42 -9.93
N VAL A 143 9.49 14.60 -10.27
CA VAL A 143 8.08 14.96 -10.24
C VAL A 143 7.44 14.32 -9.01
N CYS A 144 6.71 15.09 -8.22
CA CYS A 144 5.96 14.57 -7.08
C CYS A 144 4.95 13.50 -7.54
N PRO A 145 5.06 12.24 -7.09
CA PRO A 145 4.13 11.19 -7.50
C PRO A 145 2.69 11.51 -7.11
N ASP A 146 1.75 11.11 -7.97
CA ASP A 146 0.33 11.12 -7.66
C ASP A 146 -0.06 9.79 -7.01
N ILE A 147 -0.29 9.82 -5.69
CA ILE A 147 -0.61 8.64 -4.89
C ILE A 147 -2.06 8.16 -5.09
N GLU A 148 -2.91 8.96 -5.74
CA GLU A 148 -4.29 8.58 -6.04
C GLU A 148 -4.42 7.76 -7.33
N GLN A 149 -3.35 7.68 -8.13
CA GLN A 149 -3.32 6.90 -9.37
C GLN A 149 -3.02 5.42 -9.11
N LEU A 150 -3.59 4.56 -9.95
CA LEU A 150 -3.25 3.15 -9.93
C LEU A 150 -1.78 2.95 -10.36
N PRO A 151 -1.06 2.00 -9.76
CA PRO A 151 0.29 1.67 -10.18
C PRO A 151 0.29 1.11 -11.61
N CYS A 152 1.12 1.71 -12.45
CA CYS A 152 1.29 1.33 -13.86
C CYS A 152 2.55 0.49 -14.06
N ILE A 153 2.52 -0.47 -14.97
CA ILE A 153 3.71 -1.16 -15.47
C ILE A 153 4.17 -0.43 -16.75
N PRO A 154 5.48 -0.17 -16.97
CA PRO A 154 6.63 -0.54 -16.14
C PRO A 154 7.02 0.52 -15.08
N ASP A 155 6.30 1.64 -14.98
CA ASP A 155 6.71 2.79 -14.18
C ASP A 155 6.79 2.51 -12.68
N ASN A 156 5.84 1.72 -12.14
CA ASN A 156 5.85 1.26 -10.76
C ASN A 156 6.75 0.02 -10.64
N ARG A 157 7.90 0.17 -9.98
CA ARG A 157 8.91 -0.90 -9.88
C ARG A 157 8.38 -2.11 -9.10
N ASN A 158 7.61 -1.88 -8.04
CA ASN A 158 7.10 -2.95 -7.18
C ASN A 158 6.13 -3.87 -7.93
N LEU A 159 5.11 -3.28 -8.57
CA LEU A 159 4.13 -4.03 -9.36
C LEU A 159 4.79 -4.71 -10.56
N THR A 160 5.75 -4.05 -11.20
CA THR A 160 6.48 -4.60 -12.35
C THR A 160 7.29 -5.84 -11.96
N GLU A 161 8.04 -5.79 -10.86
CA GLU A 161 8.80 -6.96 -10.40
C GLU A 161 7.87 -8.08 -9.92
N TYR A 162 6.78 -7.75 -9.21
CA TYR A 162 5.79 -8.74 -8.77
C TYR A 162 5.14 -9.47 -9.95
N TYR A 163 4.70 -8.73 -10.97
CA TYR A 163 4.13 -9.29 -12.20
C TYR A 163 5.15 -10.10 -13.04
N ASN A 164 6.44 -9.82 -12.88
CA ASN A 164 7.50 -10.58 -13.52
C ASN A 164 7.86 -11.87 -12.77
N ALA A 165 7.84 -11.83 -11.45
CA ALA A 165 8.20 -12.95 -10.58
C ALA A 165 7.06 -13.96 -10.40
N VAL A 166 5.82 -13.49 -10.29
CA VAL A 166 4.67 -14.30 -9.85
C VAL A 166 3.66 -14.45 -10.97
N ASP A 167 3.16 -15.66 -11.17
CA ASP A 167 2.17 -15.92 -12.22
C ASP A 167 0.77 -15.40 -11.83
N ALA A 168 -0.11 -15.24 -12.81
CA ALA A 168 -1.46 -14.73 -12.54
C ALA A 168 -2.26 -15.61 -11.56
N THR A 169 -2.01 -16.92 -11.53
CA THR A 169 -2.72 -17.84 -10.64
C THR A 169 -2.32 -17.59 -9.19
N ASN A 170 -1.02 -17.53 -8.90
CA ASN A 170 -0.50 -17.26 -7.57
C ASN A 170 -0.77 -15.83 -7.13
N MET A 171 -0.78 -14.85 -8.03
CA MET A 171 -1.22 -13.49 -7.71
C MET A 171 -2.67 -13.47 -7.21
N MET A 172 -3.58 -14.18 -7.89
CA MET A 172 -4.98 -14.30 -7.46
C MET A 172 -5.10 -15.05 -6.13
N PHE A 173 -4.29 -16.09 -5.92
CA PHE A 173 -4.29 -16.85 -4.67
C PHE A 173 -3.84 -16.00 -3.48
N VAL A 174 -2.75 -15.26 -3.63
CA VAL A 174 -2.23 -14.33 -2.61
C VAL A 174 -3.26 -13.24 -2.34
N PHE A 175 -3.83 -12.65 -3.38
CA PHE A 175 -4.91 -11.67 -3.24
C PHE A 175 -6.11 -12.23 -2.45
N ALA A 176 -6.57 -13.45 -2.75
CA ALA A 176 -7.63 -14.11 -1.99
C ALA A 176 -7.22 -14.33 -0.52
N SER A 177 -6.00 -14.82 -0.28
CA SER A 177 -5.48 -15.05 1.08
C SER A 177 -5.42 -13.76 1.90
N LEU A 178 -5.04 -12.64 1.27
CA LEU A 178 -5.06 -11.33 1.92
C LEU A 178 -6.50 -10.85 2.17
N LEU A 179 -7.43 -11.09 1.25
CA LEU A 179 -8.84 -10.78 1.49
C LEU A 179 -9.45 -11.58 2.65
N PHE A 180 -8.96 -12.78 2.95
CA PHE A 180 -9.38 -13.55 4.12
C PHE A 180 -8.51 -13.32 5.35
N GLU A 181 -7.68 -12.27 5.36
CA GLU A 181 -6.78 -11.91 6.46
C GLU A 181 -5.93 -13.11 6.93
N ARG A 182 -5.36 -13.87 5.99
CA ARG A 182 -4.45 -14.97 6.33
C ARG A 182 -3.09 -14.46 6.79
N ARG A 183 -2.35 -15.34 7.46
CA ARG A 183 -0.92 -15.20 7.70
C ARG A 183 -0.17 -15.54 6.42
N VAL A 184 0.37 -14.53 5.72
CA VAL A 184 1.02 -14.68 4.41
C VAL A 184 2.53 -14.40 4.53
N LEU A 185 3.33 -15.41 4.22
CA LEU A 185 4.77 -15.30 4.01
C LEU A 185 5.10 -15.23 2.53
N ILE A 186 5.93 -14.26 2.14
CA ILE A 186 6.52 -14.20 0.80
C ILE A 186 8.02 -14.43 0.95
N THR A 187 8.61 -15.27 0.11
CA THR A 187 10.05 -15.56 0.12
C THR A 187 10.71 -15.36 -1.24
N SER A 188 11.96 -14.90 -1.22
CA SER A 188 12.85 -14.81 -2.38
C SER A 188 14.32 -14.73 -1.93
N LYS A 189 15.23 -15.08 -2.82
CA LYS A 189 16.69 -14.91 -2.73
C LYS A 189 17.15 -13.48 -3.03
N LYS A 190 16.28 -12.63 -3.57
CA LYS A 190 16.60 -11.22 -3.92
C LYS A 190 15.75 -10.28 -3.07
N LEU A 191 16.37 -9.32 -2.38
CA LEU A 191 15.66 -8.38 -1.51
C LEU A 191 14.77 -7.43 -2.32
N SER A 192 15.23 -7.00 -3.51
CA SER A 192 14.39 -6.24 -4.45
C SER A 192 13.09 -6.95 -4.77
N ARG A 193 13.18 -8.20 -5.23
CA ARG A 193 12.00 -9.02 -5.54
C ARG A 193 11.13 -9.25 -4.32
N LEU A 194 11.72 -9.63 -3.20
CA LEU A 194 11.01 -9.89 -1.95
C LEU A 194 10.12 -8.70 -1.54
N THR A 195 10.75 -7.53 -1.36
CA THR A 195 10.03 -6.33 -0.92
C THR A 195 9.04 -5.86 -1.98
N ALA A 196 9.40 -5.91 -3.27
CA ALA A 196 8.51 -5.56 -4.37
C ALA A 196 7.23 -6.41 -4.37
N CYS A 197 7.35 -7.73 -4.19
CA CYS A 197 6.21 -8.63 -4.09
C CYS A 197 5.29 -8.29 -2.91
N VAL A 198 5.86 -7.98 -1.73
CA VAL A 198 5.07 -7.62 -0.54
C VAL A 198 4.37 -6.26 -0.72
N HIS A 199 5.07 -5.25 -1.22
CA HIS A 199 4.49 -3.92 -1.50
C HIS A 199 3.41 -4.00 -2.57
N ALA A 200 3.66 -4.72 -3.66
CA ALA A 200 2.70 -4.89 -4.74
C ALA A 200 1.45 -5.65 -4.28
N ALA A 201 1.60 -6.78 -3.59
CA ALA A 201 0.47 -7.55 -3.09
C ALA A 201 -0.44 -6.72 -2.17
N ASN A 202 0.14 -5.91 -1.28
CA ASN A 202 -0.61 -4.98 -0.45
C ASN A 202 -1.31 -3.89 -1.28
N SER A 203 -0.64 -3.30 -2.27
CA SER A 203 -1.23 -2.24 -3.12
C SER A 203 -2.44 -2.70 -3.93
N LEU A 204 -2.54 -3.99 -4.26
CA LEU A 204 -3.66 -4.56 -5.01
C LEU A 204 -4.94 -4.69 -4.18
N LEU A 205 -4.90 -4.40 -2.87
CA LEU A 205 -6.06 -4.34 -1.98
C LEU A 205 -6.83 -3.03 -2.07
N PHE A 206 -6.29 -2.02 -2.76
CA PHE A 206 -6.93 -0.70 -2.95
C PHE A 206 -8.39 -0.86 -3.43
N PRO A 207 -9.38 -0.22 -2.76
CA PRO A 207 -9.25 0.90 -1.83
C PRO A 207 -9.08 0.51 -0.36
N MET A 208 -9.04 -0.78 -0.04
CA MET A 208 -8.88 -1.23 1.34
C MET A 208 -7.41 -1.23 1.72
N ASN A 209 -7.12 -0.94 2.99
CA ASN A 209 -5.77 -0.93 3.53
C ASN A 209 -5.59 -2.13 4.46
N TRP A 210 -4.45 -2.83 4.37
CA TRP A 210 -4.12 -3.88 5.33
C TRP A 210 -3.97 -3.31 6.75
N GLN A 211 -4.63 -3.92 7.73
CA GLN A 211 -4.73 -3.41 9.11
C GLN A 211 -3.84 -4.16 10.11
N HIS A 212 -3.25 -5.29 9.71
CA HIS A 212 -2.48 -6.15 10.61
C HIS A 212 -0.97 -5.99 10.40
N LEU A 213 -0.19 -6.89 10.96
CA LEU A 213 1.27 -6.83 10.91
C LEU A 213 1.77 -6.83 9.45
N TYR A 214 2.61 -5.86 9.11
CA TYR A 214 3.13 -5.63 7.77
C TYR A 214 4.65 -5.42 7.80
N ILE A 215 5.42 -6.41 7.34
CA ILE A 215 6.89 -6.38 7.37
C ILE A 215 7.43 -6.83 6.00
N PRO A 216 7.71 -5.89 5.05
CA PRO A 216 8.19 -6.23 3.70
C PRO A 216 9.47 -7.04 3.64
N VAL A 217 10.33 -6.91 4.66
CA VAL A 217 11.50 -7.75 4.85
C VAL A 217 11.78 -7.86 6.34
N LEU A 218 11.71 -9.08 6.87
CA LEU A 218 11.96 -9.39 8.27
C LEU A 218 13.42 -9.80 8.47
N PRO A 219 14.18 -9.06 9.30
CA PRO A 219 15.55 -9.43 9.67
C PRO A 219 15.63 -10.79 10.40
N GLU A 220 16.76 -11.48 10.26
CA GLU A 220 16.95 -12.82 10.83
C GLU A 220 16.78 -12.86 12.36
N ASN A 221 17.22 -11.83 13.08
CA ASN A 221 17.08 -11.71 14.53
C ASN A 221 15.63 -11.47 14.98
N LEU A 222 14.71 -11.17 14.07
CA LEU A 222 13.29 -10.95 14.34
C LEU A 222 12.40 -12.08 13.78
N LYS A 223 12.98 -13.20 13.34
CA LYS A 223 12.24 -14.32 12.72
C LYS A 223 11.13 -14.91 13.60
N ASP A 224 11.20 -14.72 14.92
CA ASP A 224 10.19 -15.24 15.86
C ASP A 224 8.81 -14.58 15.65
N TYR A 225 8.76 -13.39 15.04
CA TYR A 225 7.50 -12.74 14.64
C TYR A 225 6.68 -13.57 13.64
N CYS A 226 7.29 -14.52 12.92
CA CYS A 226 6.54 -15.44 12.04
C CYS A 226 5.59 -16.37 12.81
N SER A 227 5.78 -16.53 14.11
CA SER A 227 4.91 -17.34 14.98
C SER A 227 3.71 -16.54 15.52
N ALA A 228 3.56 -15.28 15.11
CA ALA A 228 2.43 -14.44 15.48
C ALA A 228 1.09 -15.12 15.10
N PRO A 229 0.12 -15.22 16.04
CA PRO A 229 -1.20 -15.79 15.76
C PRO A 229 -2.12 -14.87 14.96
N MET A 230 -1.86 -13.56 14.96
CA MET A 230 -2.62 -12.58 14.20
C MET A 230 -2.30 -12.63 12.70
N PRO A 231 -3.19 -12.16 11.81
CA PRO A 231 -2.88 -12.01 10.39
C PRO A 231 -1.62 -11.19 10.17
N PHE A 232 -0.87 -11.51 9.12
CA PHE A 232 0.31 -10.72 8.75
C PHE A 232 0.65 -10.85 7.26
N ILE A 233 1.39 -9.87 6.75
CA ILE A 233 2.16 -9.98 5.50
C ILE A 233 3.62 -9.81 5.86
N ILE A 234 4.42 -10.87 5.73
CA ILE A 234 5.83 -10.85 6.08
C ILE A 234 6.66 -11.33 4.89
N GLY A 235 7.66 -10.55 4.51
CA GLY A 235 8.71 -10.96 3.58
C GLY A 235 9.89 -11.59 4.32
N LEU A 236 10.30 -12.79 3.93
CA LEU A 236 11.48 -13.46 4.43
C LEU A 236 12.47 -13.72 3.30
N HIS A 237 13.74 -13.39 3.52
CA HIS A 237 14.76 -13.89 2.60
C HIS A 237 14.85 -15.42 2.70
N SER A 238 15.08 -16.10 1.58
CA SER A 238 15.05 -17.56 1.52
C SER A 238 16.03 -18.23 2.49
N SER A 239 17.17 -17.60 2.78
CA SER A 239 18.15 -18.11 3.77
C SER A 239 17.62 -18.11 5.20
N ILE A 240 16.67 -17.21 5.52
CA ILE A 240 16.00 -17.15 6.82
C ILE A 240 14.90 -18.23 6.85
N LEU A 241 14.11 -18.34 5.78
CA LEU A 241 13.04 -19.34 5.69
C LEU A 241 13.57 -20.77 5.85
N GLN A 242 14.74 -21.08 5.29
CA GLN A 242 15.39 -22.40 5.46
C GLN A 242 15.75 -22.72 6.92
N LYS A 243 15.93 -21.71 7.76
CA LYS A 243 16.22 -21.86 9.20
C LYS A 243 14.93 -21.98 10.03
N LEU A 244 13.76 -21.75 9.43
CA LEU A 244 12.46 -21.89 10.06
C LEU A 244 11.86 -23.27 9.76
N ARG A 245 11.26 -23.89 10.78
CA ARG A 245 10.43 -25.08 10.59
C ARG A 245 9.02 -24.62 10.24
N ILE A 246 8.72 -24.51 8.95
CA ILE A 246 7.41 -24.03 8.46
C ILE A 246 6.26 -24.85 9.05
N SER A 247 6.45 -26.16 9.25
CA SER A 247 5.47 -27.04 9.91
C SER A 247 5.07 -26.62 11.33
N GLU A 248 5.90 -25.81 12.00
CA GLU A 248 5.63 -25.30 13.35
C GLU A 248 4.92 -23.94 13.36
N LEU A 249 4.84 -23.26 12.21
CA LEU A 249 4.15 -21.97 12.11
C LEU A 249 2.62 -22.13 12.05
N GLY A 250 2.13 -23.37 11.92
CA GLY A 250 0.72 -23.72 11.72
C GLY A 250 0.22 -23.28 10.35
N ASP A 251 -1.06 -22.94 10.26
CA ASP A 251 -1.71 -22.56 9.01
C ASP A 251 -1.20 -21.20 8.48
N VAL A 252 -0.19 -21.23 7.60
CA VAL A 252 0.43 -20.07 6.98
C VAL A 252 0.48 -20.27 5.47
N VAL A 253 0.14 -19.24 4.72
CA VAL A 253 0.28 -19.22 3.26
C VAL A 253 1.70 -18.81 2.92
N VAL A 254 2.43 -19.63 2.18
CA VAL A 254 3.82 -19.35 1.79
C VAL A 254 3.93 -19.25 0.27
N LEU A 255 4.25 -18.07 -0.24
CA LEU A 255 4.59 -17.81 -1.63
C LEU A 255 6.11 -17.82 -1.81
N ASP A 256 6.64 -18.75 -2.58
CA ASP A 256 8.00 -18.66 -3.11
C ASP A 256 7.99 -17.92 -4.45
N ALA A 257 8.45 -16.68 -4.44
CA ALA A 257 8.47 -15.82 -5.63
C ALA A 257 9.59 -16.18 -6.63
N ASP A 258 10.55 -17.03 -6.25
CA ASP A 258 11.60 -17.50 -7.17
C ASP A 258 11.18 -18.81 -7.84
N ALA A 259 10.54 -19.72 -7.10
CA ALA A 259 10.01 -20.97 -7.63
C ALA A 259 8.60 -20.81 -8.24
N ASN A 260 7.92 -19.70 -7.94
CA ASN A 260 6.55 -19.42 -8.33
C ASN A 260 5.58 -20.53 -7.83
N THR A 261 5.75 -20.90 -6.56
CA THR A 261 4.94 -21.93 -5.88
C THR A 261 4.25 -21.34 -4.66
N VAL A 262 3.03 -21.81 -4.39
CA VAL A 262 2.28 -21.46 -3.18
C VAL A 262 2.01 -22.71 -2.37
N HIS A 263 2.34 -22.66 -1.09
CA HIS A 263 1.97 -23.67 -0.10
C HIS A 263 0.91 -23.08 0.83
N SER A 264 -0.22 -23.75 0.93
CA SER A 264 -1.35 -23.33 1.76
C SER A 264 -2.23 -24.53 2.06
N GLU A 265 -2.76 -24.60 3.28
CA GLU A 265 -3.83 -25.55 3.63
C GLU A 265 -5.23 -24.98 3.31
N TYR A 266 -5.30 -23.68 3.00
CA TYR A 266 -6.52 -22.99 2.60
C TYR A 266 -6.76 -23.06 1.10
N ASP A 267 -8.04 -23.18 0.71
CA ASP A 267 -8.51 -22.96 -0.65
C ASP A 267 -9.33 -21.65 -0.74
N ASP A 268 -8.67 -20.55 -0.38
CA ASP A 268 -9.28 -19.23 -0.31
C ASP A 268 -9.72 -18.73 -1.70
N LEU A 269 -8.98 -19.07 -2.76
CA LEU A 269 -9.33 -18.69 -4.12
C LEU A 269 -10.64 -19.36 -4.58
N ALA A 270 -10.88 -20.63 -4.22
CA ALA A 270 -12.14 -21.29 -4.51
C ALA A 270 -13.31 -20.78 -3.64
N SER A 271 -13.01 -20.18 -2.49
CA SER A 271 -14.01 -19.55 -1.61
C SER A 271 -14.51 -18.21 -2.15
N LEU A 272 -13.82 -17.61 -3.12
CA LEU A 272 -14.29 -16.42 -3.82
C LEU A 272 -15.36 -16.77 -4.88
N PRO A 273 -16.31 -15.85 -5.15
CA PRO A 273 -17.28 -16.02 -6.24
C PRO A 273 -16.61 -16.33 -7.59
N SER A 274 -17.06 -17.41 -8.24
CA SER A 274 -16.41 -17.96 -9.45
C SER A 274 -16.48 -17.03 -10.67
N ASP A 275 -17.52 -16.20 -10.75
CA ASP A 275 -17.66 -15.14 -11.75
C ASP A 275 -16.59 -14.06 -11.56
N VAL A 276 -16.29 -13.66 -10.33
CA VAL A 276 -15.22 -12.71 -10.01
C VAL A 276 -13.85 -13.31 -10.36
N VAL A 277 -13.58 -14.54 -9.94
CA VAL A 277 -12.32 -15.25 -10.22
C VAL A 277 -12.10 -15.43 -11.72
N SER A 278 -13.11 -15.89 -12.46
CA SER A 278 -13.01 -16.08 -13.92
C SER A 278 -12.79 -14.76 -14.67
N SER A 279 -13.48 -13.71 -14.24
CA SER A 279 -13.36 -12.35 -14.79
C SER A 279 -11.97 -11.75 -14.54
N LEU A 280 -11.43 -11.92 -13.33
CA LEU A 280 -10.07 -11.52 -12.97
C LEU A 280 -9.02 -12.30 -13.78
N LYS A 281 -9.13 -13.64 -13.80
CA LYS A 281 -8.24 -14.52 -14.58
C LYS A 281 -8.22 -14.15 -16.05
N LYS A 282 -9.37 -13.84 -16.64
CA LYS A 282 -9.48 -13.39 -18.04
C LYS A 282 -8.73 -12.08 -18.27
N ARG A 283 -8.88 -11.09 -17.38
CA ARG A 283 -8.18 -9.81 -17.47
C ARG A 283 -6.67 -9.97 -17.33
N LEU A 284 -6.19 -10.73 -16.36
CA LEU A 284 -4.76 -10.99 -16.17
C LEU A 284 -4.15 -11.75 -17.35
N LYS A 285 -4.86 -12.73 -17.93
CA LYS A 285 -4.41 -13.42 -19.15
C LYS A 285 -4.33 -12.51 -20.36
N ALA A 286 -5.24 -11.54 -20.50
CA ALA A 286 -5.15 -10.56 -21.57
C ALA A 286 -3.85 -9.74 -21.44
N GLN A 287 -3.50 -9.32 -20.22
CA GLN A 287 -2.23 -8.64 -19.96
C GLN A 287 -1.00 -9.54 -20.22
N GLN A 288 -1.11 -10.86 -19.99
CA GLN A 288 -0.03 -11.80 -20.32
C GLN A 288 0.18 -11.96 -21.82
N ALA A 289 -0.88 -11.91 -22.63
CA ALA A 289 -0.74 -11.90 -24.09
C ALA A 289 0.04 -10.65 -24.56
N ASP A 290 -0.24 -9.50 -23.93
CA ASP A 290 0.48 -8.25 -24.17
C ASP A 290 1.94 -8.28 -23.67
N LYS A 291 2.27 -9.17 -22.70
CA LYS A 291 3.65 -9.44 -22.24
C LYS A 291 4.51 -9.95 -23.37
N MET A 292 3.96 -10.88 -24.14
CA MET A 292 4.66 -11.56 -25.21
C MET A 292 4.85 -10.66 -26.45
N SER A 293 4.03 -9.61 -26.59
CA SER A 293 4.18 -8.57 -27.63
C SER A 293 5.01 -7.37 -27.20
N SER A 294 5.57 -7.34 -25.98
CA SER A 294 6.34 -6.21 -25.42
C SER A 294 5.51 -4.92 -25.23
N GLN A 295 4.17 -5.03 -25.18
CA GLN A 295 3.25 -3.88 -25.15
C GLN A 295 2.56 -3.67 -23.79
N ILE A 296 3.00 -4.34 -22.72
CA ILE A 296 2.44 -4.06 -21.39
C ILE A 296 2.87 -2.66 -20.95
N MET A 297 1.94 -1.72 -21.09
CA MET A 297 2.05 -0.39 -20.56
C MET A 297 0.72 0.02 -19.91
N GLY A 298 0.79 0.53 -18.68
CA GLY A 298 -0.34 1.14 -17.99
C GLY A 298 -0.85 0.38 -16.77
N ASP A 299 -2.09 0.71 -16.39
CA ASP A 299 -2.75 0.33 -15.13
C ASP A 299 -3.48 -1.02 -15.18
N GLY A 300 -3.39 -1.77 -16.29
CA GLY A 300 -4.28 -2.89 -16.59
C GLY A 300 -4.29 -4.00 -15.54
N VAL A 301 -3.13 -4.30 -14.93
CA VAL A 301 -3.03 -5.28 -13.83
C VAL A 301 -3.73 -4.76 -12.58
N ALA A 302 -3.36 -3.58 -12.08
CA ALA A 302 -3.97 -2.98 -10.89
C ALA A 302 -5.49 -2.79 -11.06
N LYS A 303 -5.90 -2.32 -12.23
CA LYS A 303 -7.31 -2.15 -12.61
C LYS A 303 -8.09 -3.46 -12.67
N ALA A 304 -7.44 -4.58 -12.99
CA ALA A 304 -8.09 -5.88 -12.97
C ALA A 304 -8.51 -6.30 -11.54
N PHE A 305 -7.63 -6.06 -10.56
CA PHE A 305 -7.89 -6.29 -9.14
C PHE A 305 -8.91 -5.28 -8.59
N LEU A 306 -8.80 -3.99 -8.95
CA LEU A 306 -9.79 -2.98 -8.59
C LEU A 306 -11.21 -3.38 -9.03
N LYS A 307 -11.36 -3.84 -10.28
CA LYS A 307 -12.65 -4.34 -10.80
C LYS A 307 -13.15 -5.58 -10.05
N ALA A 308 -12.25 -6.44 -9.58
CA ALA A 308 -12.63 -7.59 -8.77
C ALA A 308 -13.17 -7.13 -7.41
N LEU A 309 -12.50 -6.18 -6.75
CA LEU A 309 -12.98 -5.58 -5.51
C LEU A 309 -14.33 -4.89 -5.68
N VAL A 310 -14.52 -4.09 -6.74
CA VAL A 310 -15.82 -3.48 -7.05
C VAL A 310 -16.92 -4.53 -7.20
N ALA A 311 -16.63 -5.67 -7.86
CA ALA A 311 -17.60 -6.75 -7.98
C ALA A 311 -17.96 -7.35 -6.60
N LEU A 312 -16.98 -7.53 -5.72
CA LEU A 312 -17.16 -8.07 -4.37
C LEU A 312 -17.88 -7.07 -3.45
N ILE A 313 -17.30 -5.89 -3.22
CA ILE A 313 -17.71 -4.94 -2.18
C ILE A 313 -18.45 -3.70 -2.68
N GLY A 314 -18.56 -3.48 -3.99
CA GLY A 314 -19.22 -2.28 -4.54
C GLY A 314 -20.69 -2.09 -4.13
N GLY A 315 -21.36 -3.16 -3.65
CA GLY A 315 -22.71 -3.11 -3.11
C GLY A 315 -22.84 -2.40 -1.75
N TYR A 316 -21.72 -2.07 -1.08
CA TYR A 316 -21.74 -1.36 0.21
C TYR A 316 -22.52 -0.04 0.18
N ARG A 317 -22.58 0.63 -0.98
CA ARG A 317 -23.36 1.86 -1.17
C ARG A 317 -24.84 1.68 -0.92
N ASP A 318 -25.40 0.51 -1.23
CA ASP A 318 -26.82 0.21 -1.03
C ASP A 318 -27.13 -0.09 0.46
N ALA A 319 -26.09 -0.36 1.23
CA ALA A 319 -26.13 -0.56 2.68
C ALA A 319 -25.97 0.74 3.48
N LEU A 320 -25.63 1.86 2.84
CA LEU A 320 -25.59 3.15 3.53
C LEU A 320 -27.00 3.61 3.92
N ARG A 321 -27.13 4.21 5.10
CA ARG A 321 -28.39 4.72 5.66
C ARG A 321 -28.31 6.21 5.87
N PHE A 322 -29.15 6.93 5.14
CA PHE A 322 -29.27 8.38 5.22
C PHE A 322 -30.57 8.74 5.94
N ARG A 323 -30.45 9.34 7.12
CA ARG A 323 -31.59 9.81 7.92
C ARG A 323 -31.43 11.31 8.19
N PRO A 324 -32.44 12.14 7.93
CA PRO A 324 -32.33 13.58 8.15
C PRO A 324 -31.97 13.91 9.60
N GLY A 325 -30.89 14.66 9.80
CA GLY A 325 -30.44 15.08 11.14
C GLY A 325 -29.64 14.03 11.93
N GLU A 326 -29.43 12.84 11.38
CA GLU A 326 -28.59 11.79 11.97
C GLU A 326 -27.30 11.61 11.14
N GLN A 327 -26.28 11.02 11.77
CA GLN A 327 -25.09 10.57 11.06
C GLN A 327 -25.44 9.45 10.07
N ILE A 328 -24.72 9.42 8.96
CA ILE A 328 -24.79 8.34 7.98
C ILE A 328 -24.19 7.10 8.63
N THR A 329 -24.90 5.98 8.53
CA THR A 329 -24.48 4.68 9.09
C THR A 329 -24.48 3.59 8.03
N PHE A 330 -23.87 2.45 8.36
CA PHE A 330 -23.81 1.25 7.52
C PHE A 330 -24.71 0.16 8.09
N ASP A 331 -25.48 -0.51 7.22
CA ASP A 331 -26.41 -1.59 7.56
C ASP A 331 -25.85 -2.95 7.03
N PRO A 332 -25.26 -3.79 7.91
CA PRO A 332 -24.63 -5.04 7.51
C PRO A 332 -25.57 -6.00 6.78
N ASP A 333 -26.82 -6.11 7.23
CA ASP A 333 -27.81 -7.02 6.62
C ASP A 333 -28.13 -6.58 5.20
N ALA A 334 -28.26 -5.27 4.99
CA ALA A 334 -28.50 -4.73 3.66
C ALA A 334 -27.31 -4.88 2.71
N PHE A 335 -26.08 -4.89 3.23
CA PHE A 335 -24.90 -5.19 2.43
C PHE A 335 -24.91 -6.64 1.94
N VAL A 336 -25.23 -7.59 2.81
CA VAL A 336 -25.36 -9.00 2.41
C VAL A 336 -26.47 -9.15 1.36
N LEU A 337 -27.61 -8.48 1.57
CA LEU A 337 -28.73 -8.50 0.62
C LEU A 337 -28.50 -7.70 -0.67
N SER A 338 -27.43 -6.90 -0.77
CA SER A 338 -27.14 -6.11 -1.97
C SER A 338 -26.65 -6.96 -3.14
N ARG A 339 -26.34 -8.25 -2.91
CA ARG A 339 -25.82 -9.18 -3.91
C ARG A 339 -26.66 -10.46 -3.99
N PRO A 340 -26.57 -11.22 -5.11
CA PRO A 340 -27.28 -12.48 -5.27
C PRO A 340 -26.94 -13.49 -4.17
N SER A 341 -27.87 -14.40 -3.88
CA SER A 341 -27.76 -15.41 -2.82
C SER A 341 -26.50 -16.28 -2.90
N SER A 342 -25.93 -16.47 -4.09
CA SER A 342 -24.65 -17.18 -4.27
C SER A 342 -23.45 -16.46 -3.66
N MET A 343 -23.51 -15.13 -3.49
CA MET A 343 -22.42 -14.31 -2.94
C MET A 343 -22.61 -14.02 -1.44
N GLN A 344 -23.82 -14.18 -0.90
CA GLN A 344 -24.15 -13.85 0.49
C GLN A 344 -23.27 -14.57 1.53
N PRO A 345 -22.92 -15.87 1.41
CA PRO A 345 -22.02 -16.52 2.36
C PRO A 345 -20.63 -15.89 2.41
N PHE A 346 -20.14 -15.39 1.28
CA PHE A 346 -18.87 -14.65 1.23
C PHE A 346 -18.99 -13.29 1.90
N LEU A 347 -20.06 -12.53 1.62
CA LEU A 347 -20.27 -11.21 2.23
C LEU A 347 -20.45 -11.29 3.74
N GLN A 348 -21.11 -12.34 4.24
CA GLN A 348 -21.26 -12.55 5.67
C GLN A 348 -19.91 -12.70 6.36
N LYS A 349 -18.99 -13.49 5.78
CA LYS A 349 -17.62 -13.60 6.28
C LYS A 349 -16.86 -12.29 6.16
N MET A 350 -17.12 -11.52 5.09
CA MET A 350 -16.45 -10.25 4.84
C MET A 350 -16.75 -9.18 5.90
N LEU A 351 -17.94 -9.23 6.51
CA LEU A 351 -18.31 -8.35 7.62
C LEU A 351 -17.47 -8.58 8.88
N ASP A 352 -16.88 -9.76 9.04
CA ASP A 352 -16.04 -10.10 10.21
C ASP A 352 -14.57 -9.66 10.02
N LEU A 353 -14.22 -9.08 8.87
CA LEU A 353 -12.83 -8.76 8.52
C LEU A 353 -12.46 -7.32 8.85
N GLN A 354 -11.30 -7.13 9.49
CA GLN A 354 -10.83 -5.80 9.90
C GLN A 354 -10.57 -4.88 8.69
N ILE A 355 -10.04 -5.43 7.60
CA ILE A 355 -9.77 -4.71 6.35
C ILE A 355 -11.04 -4.10 5.73
N PHE A 356 -12.19 -4.79 5.85
CA PHE A 356 -13.46 -4.30 5.33
C PHE A 356 -14.13 -3.33 6.31
N GLU A 357 -14.08 -3.62 7.62
CA GLU A 357 -14.55 -2.70 8.65
C GLU A 357 -13.87 -1.34 8.54
N GLN A 358 -12.54 -1.31 8.42
CA GLN A 358 -11.80 -0.05 8.28
C GLN A 358 -12.21 0.68 7.00
N PHE A 359 -12.36 -0.02 5.88
CA PHE A 359 -12.86 0.59 4.64
C PHE A 359 -14.22 1.26 4.85
N ILE A 360 -15.17 0.61 5.51
CA ILE A 360 -16.48 1.21 5.79
C ILE A 360 -16.35 2.42 6.72
N ASN A 361 -15.57 2.33 7.79
CA ASN A 361 -15.36 3.42 8.73
C ASN A 361 -14.74 4.64 8.03
N ASP A 362 -13.70 4.45 7.23
CA ASP A 362 -13.07 5.51 6.45
C ASP A 362 -14.09 6.22 5.53
N ARG A 363 -15.00 5.47 4.90
CA ARG A 363 -16.07 6.04 4.08
C ARG A 363 -17.10 6.81 4.89
N LEU A 364 -17.51 6.28 6.04
CA LEU A 364 -18.47 6.94 6.91
C LEU A 364 -17.90 8.24 7.48
N ASP A 365 -16.63 8.27 7.85
CA ASP A 365 -15.96 9.47 8.37
C ASP A 365 -15.95 10.59 7.32
N ILE A 366 -15.56 10.29 6.08
CA ILE A 366 -15.59 11.26 4.97
C ILE A 366 -17.02 11.79 4.75
N LEU A 367 -18.01 10.89 4.68
CA LEU A 367 -19.41 11.27 4.44
C LEU A 367 -19.99 12.13 5.57
N ASN A 368 -19.67 11.80 6.82
CA ASN A 368 -20.16 12.50 8.00
C ASN A 368 -19.44 13.83 8.25
N ALA A 369 -18.20 13.99 7.74
CA ALA A 369 -17.55 15.30 7.66
C ALA A 369 -18.24 16.25 6.67
N GLY A 370 -19.14 15.72 5.82
CA GLY A 370 -19.82 16.48 4.76
C GLY A 370 -19.02 16.54 3.47
N ASP A 371 -17.90 15.83 3.41
CA ASP A 371 -17.07 15.72 2.22
C ASP A 371 -17.61 14.62 1.30
N GLY A 372 -17.60 14.90 0.01
CA GLY A 372 -17.79 13.85 -1.00
C GLY A 372 -16.44 13.22 -1.33
N PHE A 373 -16.44 11.93 -1.66
CA PHE A 373 -15.26 11.27 -2.24
C PHE A 373 -15.58 10.74 -3.65
N THR A 374 -14.60 10.78 -4.55
CA THR A 374 -14.72 10.26 -5.91
C THR A 374 -13.38 9.69 -6.37
N ASP A 375 -12.86 8.72 -5.62
CA ASP A 375 -11.66 7.99 -6.01
C ASP A 375 -11.92 6.98 -7.14
N LEU A 376 -10.86 6.33 -7.59
CA LEU A 376 -10.90 5.37 -8.70
C LEU A 376 -11.82 4.17 -8.42
N PHE A 377 -11.96 3.75 -7.16
CA PHE A 377 -12.90 2.69 -6.80
C PHE A 377 -14.34 3.17 -6.99
N GLU A 378 -14.65 4.38 -6.54
CA GLU A 378 -16.00 4.94 -6.72
C GLU A 378 -16.35 5.14 -8.20
N GLN A 379 -15.39 5.57 -9.01
CA GLN A 379 -15.56 5.71 -10.46
C GLN A 379 -15.87 4.36 -11.11
N GLU A 380 -15.12 3.31 -10.78
CA GLU A 380 -15.34 1.98 -11.33
C GLU A 380 -16.64 1.34 -10.79
N ALA A 381 -17.01 1.59 -9.54
CA ALA A 381 -18.29 1.18 -8.98
C ALA A 381 -19.50 1.82 -9.67
N ASN A 382 -19.39 3.09 -10.10
CA ASN A 382 -20.41 3.73 -10.92
C ASN A 382 -20.55 3.06 -12.29
N LEU A 383 -19.43 2.79 -12.97
CA LEU A 383 -19.43 2.09 -14.27
C LEU A 383 -19.99 0.67 -14.16
N TRP A 384 -19.75 0.00 -13.03
CA TRP A 384 -20.32 -1.29 -12.73
C TRP A 384 -21.84 -1.19 -12.52
N ALA A 385 -22.32 -0.28 -11.68
CA ALA A 385 -23.75 -0.10 -11.44
C ALA A 385 -24.54 0.22 -12.73
N ASP A 386 -23.98 1.06 -13.60
CA ASP A 386 -24.60 1.44 -14.88
C ASP A 386 -24.74 0.25 -15.84
N LYS A 387 -23.80 -0.71 -15.83
CA LYS A 387 -23.89 -1.94 -16.65
C LYS A 387 -24.97 -2.90 -16.18
N TRP A 388 -25.24 -2.94 -14.89
CA TRP A 388 -26.24 -3.83 -14.28
C TRP A 388 -27.61 -3.17 -14.08
N GLY A 389 -27.78 -1.91 -14.48
CA GLY A 389 -29.06 -1.20 -14.42
C GLY A 389 -29.53 -0.88 -13.00
N THR A 390 -28.63 -0.91 -12.02
CA THR A 390 -28.96 -0.64 -10.62
C THR A 390 -29.09 0.87 -10.40
N GLN A 391 -30.32 1.38 -10.21
CA GLN A 391 -30.53 2.74 -9.70
C GLN A 391 -30.03 2.80 -8.25
N SER A 392 -28.78 3.24 -8.06
CA SER A 392 -28.21 3.40 -6.73
C SER A 392 -28.68 4.71 -6.10
N ARG A 393 -29.32 4.64 -4.91
CA ARG A 393 -29.68 5.81 -4.09
C ARG A 393 -28.48 6.72 -3.80
N TYR A 394 -27.27 6.16 -3.78
CA TYR A 394 -26.03 6.90 -3.67
C TYR A 394 -25.78 7.83 -4.86
N LYS A 395 -26.15 7.42 -6.09
CA LYS A 395 -26.03 8.25 -7.29
C LYS A 395 -26.95 9.47 -7.21
N ASP A 396 -28.16 9.29 -6.72
CA ASP A 396 -29.12 10.38 -6.50
C ASP A 396 -28.63 11.35 -5.40
N TRP A 397 -28.12 10.81 -4.30
CA TRP A 397 -27.53 11.62 -3.22
C TRP A 397 -26.27 12.38 -3.68
N SER A 398 -25.33 11.71 -4.35
CA SER A 398 -24.09 12.31 -4.87
C SER A 398 -24.39 13.41 -5.89
N ASN A 399 -25.36 13.19 -6.78
CA ASN A 399 -25.81 14.23 -7.72
C ASN A 399 -26.41 15.44 -6.97
N ASN A 400 -27.21 15.20 -5.93
CA ASN A 400 -27.75 16.27 -5.09
C ASN A 400 -26.67 17.02 -4.30
N MET A 401 -25.60 16.33 -3.86
CA MET A 401 -24.45 16.95 -3.20
C MET A 401 -23.58 17.76 -4.18
N LYS A 402 -23.34 17.26 -5.39
CA LYS A 402 -22.64 18.01 -6.45
C LYS A 402 -23.40 19.29 -6.83
N VAL A 403 -24.74 19.24 -6.86
CA VAL A 403 -25.58 20.43 -7.06
C VAL A 403 -25.46 21.40 -5.87
N ARG A 404 -25.32 20.89 -4.64
CA ARG A 404 -25.09 21.71 -3.44
C ARG A 404 -23.69 22.33 -3.37
N ASN A 405 -22.67 21.69 -3.94
CA ASN A 405 -21.30 22.20 -4.02
C ASN A 405 -21.06 23.21 -5.16
N SER A 406 -22.07 23.49 -5.99
CA SER A 406 -22.08 24.68 -6.84
C SER A 406 -22.17 25.94 -5.96
N SER A 407 -21.03 26.62 -5.86
CA SER A 407 -20.72 27.83 -5.10
C SER A 407 -21.77 28.94 -5.23
N ALA A 408 -22.80 28.90 -4.40
CA ALA A 408 -23.67 30.02 -4.02
C ALA A 408 -24.68 29.69 -2.90
N ILE A 409 -24.98 28.41 -2.64
CA ILE A 409 -26.16 28.04 -1.83
C ILE A 409 -25.81 27.67 -0.37
N PHE A 410 -24.56 27.29 -0.07
CA PHE A 410 -24.18 26.93 1.30
C PHE A 410 -24.22 28.12 2.28
N THR A 411 -23.92 29.33 1.83
CA THR A 411 -23.99 30.54 2.68
C THR A 411 -25.44 30.99 2.90
N LEU A 412 -26.34 30.79 1.93
CA LEU A 412 -27.75 31.18 2.06
C LEU A 412 -28.55 30.26 2.99
N CYS A 413 -28.27 28.95 3.00
CA CYS A 413 -29.00 28.02 3.87
C CYS A 413 -28.63 28.18 5.36
N LYS A 414 -27.38 28.55 5.69
CA LYS A 414 -27.02 28.94 7.07
C LYS A 414 -27.70 30.24 7.50
N PHE A 415 -27.85 31.21 6.60
CA PHE A 415 -28.51 32.50 6.91
C PHE A 415 -30.03 32.40 7.01
N ILE A 416 -30.68 31.57 6.19
CA ILE A 416 -32.14 31.37 6.25
C ILE A 416 -32.53 30.55 7.49
N PHE A 417 -31.74 29.54 7.87
CA PHE A 417 -32.02 28.75 9.08
C PHE A 417 -31.88 29.61 10.35
N PHE A 418 -30.84 30.47 10.43
CA PHE A 418 -30.65 31.39 11.56
C PHE A 418 -31.77 32.42 11.71
N LEU A 419 -32.41 32.83 10.61
CA LEU A 419 -33.55 33.77 10.62
C LEU A 419 -34.90 33.08 10.95
N THR A 420 -35.03 31.77 10.74
CA THR A 420 -36.22 31.01 11.13
C THR A 420 -36.21 30.57 12.60
N GLU A 421 -35.06 30.29 13.19
CA GLU A 421 -34.94 29.97 14.62
C GLU A 421 -35.16 31.21 15.50
N THR A 422 -34.58 32.37 15.15
CA THR A 422 -34.74 33.62 15.93
C THR A 422 -36.18 34.15 15.92
N ARG A 423 -37.01 33.76 14.96
CA ARG A 423 -38.44 34.12 14.93
C ARG A 423 -39.32 33.26 15.83
N LYS A 424 -38.86 32.06 16.23
CA LYS A 424 -39.61 31.17 17.14
C LYS A 424 -39.33 31.43 18.62
N GLU A 425 -38.16 31.99 18.95
CA GLU A 425 -37.83 32.38 20.34
C GLU A 425 -38.39 33.74 20.77
N ILE A 426 -38.90 34.57 19.85
CA ILE A 426 -39.58 35.84 20.18
C ILE A 426 -41.12 35.66 20.31
N GLN A 427 -41.64 34.45 20.13
CA GLN A 427 -43.09 34.14 20.23
C GLN A 427 -43.44 33.02 21.24
N ALA A 428 -42.52 32.68 22.14
CA ALA A 428 -42.81 31.99 23.40
C ALA A 428 -42.60 32.98 24.55
#